data_AF-A0A8H8XKW8-F1
#
_entry.id   AF-A0A8H8XKW8-F1
#
_cell.length_a   1.000
_cell.length_b   1.000
_cell.length_c   1.000
_cell.angle_alpha   90.00
_cell.angle_beta   90.00
_cell.angle_gamma   90.00
#
_symmetry.space_group_name_H-M   'P 1'
#
loop_
_entity.id
_entity.type
_entity.pdbx_description
1 polymer ?
#
loop_
_entity_poly.entity_id
_entity_poly.type
_entity_poly.pdbx_seq_one_letter_code
_entity_poly.pdbx_strand_id
1 'polypeptide(L)'
;MELTTLSTPLAALIGLAAGQLIAVCAFHIGKRRGYSAGRKDGFDSGYDLAEEELEIELNETAARCNSAERLLASTQAELRRLKDNHARAMQDAREAYEALHLQLDDAQVLNDQHARLLCDAADTLRLAANVWRPINATLKADAATSQAKQLRDLAGWLKPQTQHMERAA
;
A
#
# COMPACT_ATOMS: atom_id res chain seq x y z
N MET A 1 -17.72 -12.34 3.10
CA MET A 1 -18.61 -11.48 3.90
C MET A 1 -19.32 -12.39 4.90
N GLU A 2 -18.61 -12.95 5.88
CA GLU A 2 -19.16 -13.93 6.85
C GLU A 2 -18.35 -13.95 8.16
N LEU A 3 -18.14 -12.80 8.80
CA LEU A 3 -17.44 -12.72 10.11
C LEU A 3 -18.25 -11.97 11.18
N THR A 4 -19.45 -11.48 10.84
CA THR A 4 -20.28 -10.66 11.73
C THR A 4 -21.41 -11.44 12.41
N THR A 5 -21.69 -12.68 12.00
CA THR A 5 -22.80 -13.50 12.52
C THR A 5 -22.40 -14.46 13.65
N LEU A 6 -21.10 -14.67 13.89
CA LEU A 6 -20.58 -15.58 14.92
C LEU A 6 -20.24 -14.89 16.25
N SER A 7 -20.15 -13.56 16.29
CA SER A 7 -19.69 -12.80 17.48
C SER A 7 -20.76 -12.69 18.57
N THR A 8 -22.03 -12.60 18.19
CA THR A 8 -23.17 -12.44 19.10
C THR A 8 -23.44 -13.68 19.98
N PRO A 9 -23.51 -14.92 19.45
CA PRO A 9 -23.74 -16.09 20.28
C PRO A 9 -22.55 -16.41 21.20
N LEU A 10 -21.32 -16.09 20.76
CA LEU A 10 -20.11 -16.36 21.51
C LEU A 10 -19.93 -15.39 22.69
N ALA A 11 -20.26 -14.10 22.50
CA ALA A 11 -20.31 -13.13 23.59
C ALA A 11 -21.39 -13.46 24.63
N ALA A 12 -22.57 -13.92 24.19
CA ALA A 12 -23.65 -14.33 25.10
C ALA A 12 -23.28 -15.57 25.92
N LEU A 13 -22.62 -16.56 25.32
CA LEU A 13 -22.12 -17.76 26.01
C LEU A 13 -21.04 -17.43 27.05
N ILE A 14 -20.12 -16.52 26.72
CA ILE A 14 -19.09 -16.06 27.67
C ILE A 14 -19.73 -15.30 28.84
N GLY A 15 -20.70 -14.43 28.57
CA GLY A 15 -21.43 -13.70 29.63
C GLY A 15 -22.20 -14.63 30.58
N LEU A 16 -22.88 -15.65 30.03
CA LEU A 16 -23.62 -16.64 30.81
C LEU A 16 -22.69 -17.53 31.67
N ALA A 17 -21.58 -17.99 31.07
CA ALA A 17 -20.60 -18.82 31.76
C ALA A 17 -19.88 -18.03 32.87
N ALA A 18 -19.50 -16.78 32.60
CA ALA A 18 -18.87 -15.90 33.59
C ALA A 18 -19.83 -15.60 34.76
N GLY A 19 -21.08 -15.24 34.46
CA GLY A 19 -22.09 -14.96 35.49
C GLY A 19 -22.43 -16.16 36.38
N GLN A 20 -22.49 -17.38 35.80
CA GLN A 20 -22.70 -18.61 36.57
C GLN A 20 -21.51 -18.95 37.46
N LEU A 21 -20.27 -18.83 36.94
CA LEU A 21 -19.07 -19.14 37.70
C LEU A 21 -18.94 -18.20 38.92
N ILE A 22 -19.22 -16.93 38.68
CA ILE A 22 -19.25 -15.87 39.68
C ILE A 22 -20.30 -16.14 40.78
N ALA A 23 -21.54 -16.46 40.41
CA ALA A 23 -22.61 -16.72 41.37
C ALA A 23 -22.31 -17.95 42.24
N VAL A 24 -21.67 -18.97 41.65
CA VAL A 24 -21.20 -20.16 42.35
C VAL A 24 -20.04 -19.84 43.30
N CYS A 25 -19.09 -18.99 42.88
CA CYS A 25 -18.00 -18.52 43.74
C CYS A 25 -18.52 -17.72 44.94
N ALA A 26 -19.42 -16.75 44.71
CA ALA A 26 -20.07 -15.96 45.76
C ALA A 26 -20.83 -16.86 46.76
N PHE A 27 -21.60 -17.84 46.25
CA PHE A 27 -22.30 -18.82 47.08
C PHE A 27 -21.34 -19.65 47.95
N HIS A 28 -20.22 -20.10 47.41
CA HIS A 28 -19.26 -20.91 48.15
C HIS A 28 -18.43 -20.12 49.16
N ILE A 29 -18.12 -18.86 48.87
CA ILE A 29 -17.41 -17.94 49.77
C ILE A 29 -18.32 -17.54 50.94
N GLY A 30 -19.56 -17.15 50.66
CA GLY A 30 -20.58 -16.86 51.69
C GLY A 30 -20.86 -18.07 52.59
N LYS A 31 -20.98 -19.27 51.99
CA LYS A 31 -21.14 -20.53 52.73
C LYS A 31 -19.95 -20.83 53.66
N ARG A 32 -18.70 -20.64 53.21
CA ARG A 32 -17.51 -20.88 54.05
C ARG A 32 -17.40 -19.91 55.22
N ARG A 33 -17.68 -18.61 54.99
CA ARG A 33 -17.61 -17.58 56.05
C ARG A 33 -18.74 -17.73 57.08
N GLY A 34 -19.96 -18.08 56.64
CA GLY A 34 -21.10 -18.33 57.52
C GLY A 34 -20.91 -19.51 58.48
N TYR A 35 -20.30 -20.62 58.01
CA TYR A 35 -20.01 -21.77 58.89
C TYR A 35 -18.93 -21.48 59.94
N SER A 36 -17.91 -20.67 59.63
CA SER A 36 -16.82 -20.36 60.58
C SER A 36 -17.24 -19.42 61.72
N ALA A 37 -18.34 -18.68 61.58
CA ALA A 37 -18.78 -17.68 62.54
C ALA A 37 -19.87 -18.15 63.52
N GLY A 38 -20.39 -19.37 63.36
CA GLY A 38 -21.35 -20.00 64.29
C GLY A 38 -22.67 -19.26 64.50
N ARG A 39 -23.02 -18.29 63.64
CA ARG A 39 -24.23 -17.46 63.74
C ARG A 39 -25.04 -17.57 62.45
N LYS A 40 -26.36 -17.79 62.58
CA LYS A 40 -27.32 -17.76 61.46
C LYS A 40 -27.31 -16.41 60.72
N ASP A 41 -26.91 -15.33 61.38
CA ASP A 41 -26.78 -13.97 60.80
C ASP A 41 -25.54 -13.78 59.92
N GLY A 42 -24.56 -14.70 59.95
CA GLY A 42 -23.35 -14.61 59.12
C GLY A 42 -23.54 -15.12 57.69
N PHE A 43 -24.69 -15.74 57.39
CA PHE A 43 -25.02 -16.20 56.05
C PHE A 43 -25.51 -15.05 55.18
N ASP A 44 -26.46 -14.26 55.67
CA ASP A 44 -27.01 -13.09 54.96
C ASP A 44 -25.94 -12.00 54.81
N SER A 45 -25.21 -11.68 55.89
CA SER A 45 -24.09 -10.71 55.84
C SER A 45 -22.93 -11.14 54.92
N GLY A 46 -22.69 -12.45 54.76
CA GLY A 46 -21.67 -12.97 53.85
C GLY A 46 -22.12 -13.00 52.39
N TYR A 47 -23.43 -13.06 52.16
CA TYR A 47 -24.05 -12.95 50.84
C TYR A 47 -24.04 -11.50 50.36
N ASP A 48 -24.49 -10.57 51.21
CA ASP A 48 -24.50 -9.12 50.92
C ASP A 48 -23.09 -8.62 50.55
N LEU A 49 -22.05 -9.04 51.30
CA LEU A 49 -20.67 -8.66 51.01
C LEU A 49 -20.17 -9.26 49.69
N ALA A 50 -20.58 -10.48 49.35
CA ALA A 50 -20.19 -11.13 48.10
C ALA A 50 -20.95 -10.56 46.89
N GLU A 51 -22.17 -10.07 47.10
CA GLU A 51 -22.96 -9.36 46.10
C GLU A 51 -22.34 -8.00 45.79
N GLU A 52 -21.93 -7.23 46.81
CA GLU A 52 -21.22 -5.96 46.64
C GLU A 52 -19.87 -6.12 45.93
N GLU A 53 -19.05 -7.10 46.34
CA GLU A 53 -17.75 -7.38 45.71
C GLU A 53 -17.91 -7.77 44.24
N LEU A 54 -18.96 -8.56 43.94
CA LEU A 54 -19.29 -8.92 42.58
C LEU A 54 -19.79 -7.74 41.75
N GLU A 55 -20.64 -6.87 42.30
CA GLU A 55 -21.15 -5.71 41.58
C GLU A 55 -19.99 -4.80 41.12
N ILE A 56 -18.96 -4.66 41.96
CA ILE A 56 -17.74 -3.92 41.62
C ILE A 56 -16.98 -4.60 40.47
N GLU A 57 -16.71 -5.90 40.57
CA GLU A 57 -16.00 -6.64 39.51
C GLU A 57 -16.76 -6.63 38.18
N LEU A 58 -18.09 -6.74 38.21
CA LEU A 58 -18.93 -6.69 37.02
C LEU A 58 -18.89 -5.30 36.37
N ASN A 59 -18.96 -4.24 37.17
CA ASN A 59 -18.87 -2.87 36.66
C ASN A 59 -17.49 -2.58 36.06
N GLU A 60 -16.41 -3.03 36.69
CA GLU A 60 -15.05 -2.90 36.14
C GLU A 60 -14.86 -3.67 34.84
N THR A 61 -15.35 -4.92 34.78
CA THR A 61 -15.26 -5.74 33.56
C THR A 61 -16.09 -5.16 32.43
N ALA A 62 -17.30 -4.68 32.72
CA ALA A 62 -18.13 -3.96 31.74
C ALA A 62 -17.44 -2.70 31.21
N ALA A 63 -16.78 -1.92 32.09
CA ALA A 63 -16.01 -0.74 31.67
C ALA A 63 -14.83 -1.10 30.76
N ARG A 64 -14.11 -2.19 31.07
CA ARG A 64 -13.00 -2.69 30.24
C ARG A 64 -13.48 -3.19 28.89
N CYS A 65 -14.59 -3.94 28.84
CA CYS A 65 -15.21 -4.39 27.59
C CYS A 65 -15.64 -3.20 26.71
N ASN A 66 -16.33 -2.21 27.29
CA ASN A 66 -16.72 -0.99 26.57
C ASN A 66 -15.52 -0.19 26.05
N SER A 67 -14.39 -0.21 26.76
CA SER A 67 -13.14 0.40 26.29
C SER A 67 -12.54 -0.37 25.12
N ALA A 68 -12.47 -1.70 25.22
CA ALA A 68 -11.96 -2.57 24.17
C ALA A 68 -12.79 -2.48 22.88
N GLU A 69 -14.12 -2.41 22.98
CA GLU A 69 -15.01 -2.22 21.83
C GLU A 69 -14.77 -0.88 21.13
N ARG A 70 -14.56 0.21 21.90
CA ARG A 70 -14.23 1.52 21.34
C ARG A 70 -12.87 1.51 20.63
N LEU A 71 -11.87 0.87 21.21
CA LEU A 71 -10.55 0.70 20.58
C LEU A 71 -10.65 -0.13 19.31
N LEU A 72 -11.43 -1.22 19.32
CA LEU A 72 -11.65 -2.05 18.14
C LEU A 72 -12.33 -1.27 17.02
N ALA A 73 -13.37 -0.49 17.35
CA ALA A 73 -14.05 0.37 16.37
C ALA A 73 -13.09 1.42 15.78
N SER A 74 -12.27 2.06 16.62
CA SER A 74 -11.27 3.05 16.20
C SER A 74 -10.22 2.44 15.26
N THR A 75 -9.63 1.32 15.66
CA THR A 75 -8.60 0.64 14.86
C THR A 75 -9.16 0.09 13.54
N GLN A 76 -10.40 -0.38 13.51
CA GLN A 76 -11.07 -0.77 12.27
C GLN A 76 -11.29 0.43 11.33
N ALA A 77 -11.66 1.59 11.88
CA ALA A 77 -11.80 2.82 11.09
C ALA A 77 -10.46 3.30 10.53
N GLU A 78 -9.40 3.26 11.32
CA GLU A 78 -8.04 3.58 10.88
C GLU A 78 -7.53 2.61 9.81
N LEU A 79 -7.77 1.30 9.98
CA LEU A 79 -7.39 0.31 8.99
C LEU A 79 -8.09 0.53 7.64
N ARG A 80 -9.37 0.94 7.65
CA ARG A 80 -10.08 1.33 6.42
C ARG A 80 -9.43 2.54 5.77
N ARG A 81 -9.17 3.60 6.55
CA ARG A 81 -8.48 4.81 6.06
C ARG A 81 -7.12 4.50 5.45
N LEU A 82 -6.32 3.64 6.09
CA LEU A 82 -5.01 3.23 5.58
C LEU A 82 -5.13 2.45 4.27
N LYS A 83 -6.10 1.54 4.14
CA LYS A 83 -6.37 0.83 2.89
C LYS A 83 -6.77 1.80 1.78
N ASP A 84 -7.64 2.77 2.07
CA ASP A 84 -8.08 3.76 1.09
C ASP A 84 -6.94 4.70 0.67
N ASN A 85 -6.05 5.06 1.59
CA ASN A 85 -4.86 5.85 1.30
C ASN A 85 -3.87 5.05 0.44
N HIS A 86 -3.65 3.78 0.77
CA HIS A 86 -2.77 2.91 0.00
C HIS A 86 -3.28 2.68 -1.42
N ALA A 87 -4.59 2.45 -1.58
CA ALA A 87 -5.21 2.31 -2.90
C ALA A 87 -5.03 3.57 -3.76
N ARG A 88 -5.21 4.76 -3.16
CA ARG A 88 -4.96 6.04 -3.85
C ARG A 88 -3.49 6.19 -4.24
N ALA A 89 -2.56 5.94 -3.32
CA ALA A 89 -1.13 6.03 -3.61
C ALA A 89 -0.70 5.06 -4.73
N MET A 90 -1.26 3.86 -4.79
CA MET A 90 -1.00 2.91 -5.87
C MET A 90 -1.57 3.38 -7.21
N GLN A 91 -2.75 4.01 -7.19
CA GLN A 91 -3.34 4.60 -8.39
C GLN A 91 -2.49 5.77 -8.89
N ASP A 92 -2.10 6.70 -8.01
CA ASP A 92 -1.25 7.84 -8.36
C ASP A 92 0.10 7.38 -8.93
N ALA A 93 0.71 6.35 -8.33
CA ALA A 93 1.97 5.77 -8.81
C ALA A 93 1.82 5.14 -10.21
N ARG A 94 0.69 4.47 -10.46
CA ARG A 94 0.38 3.91 -11.77
C ARG A 94 0.18 5.00 -12.82
N GLU A 95 -0.60 6.03 -12.51
CA GLU A 95 -0.83 7.16 -13.41
C GLU A 95 0.48 7.89 -13.73
N ALA A 96 1.36 8.09 -12.74
CA ALA A 96 2.67 8.67 -12.95
C ALA A 96 3.57 7.80 -13.84
N TYR A 97 3.52 6.48 -13.67
CA TYR A 97 4.27 5.54 -14.51
C TYR A 97 3.79 5.55 -15.96
N GLU A 98 2.47 5.50 -16.18
CA GLU A 98 1.86 5.58 -17.51
C GLU A 98 2.19 6.91 -18.20
N ALA A 99 2.15 8.03 -17.48
CA ALA A 99 2.54 9.34 -18.01
C ALA A 99 4.02 9.40 -18.40
N LEU A 100 4.90 8.80 -17.59
CA LEU A 100 6.33 8.76 -17.89
C LEU A 100 6.65 7.85 -19.09
N HIS A 101 5.92 6.75 -19.25
CA HIS A 101 6.01 5.92 -20.45
C HIS A 101 5.56 6.66 -21.71
N LEU A 102 4.45 7.39 -21.66
CA LEU A 102 3.99 8.19 -22.79
C LEU A 102 5.03 9.25 -23.18
N GLN A 103 5.62 9.94 -22.20
CA GLN A 103 6.69 10.91 -22.45
C GLN A 103 7.95 10.27 -23.05
N LEU A 104 8.28 9.05 -22.64
CA LEU A 104 9.40 8.30 -23.21
C LEU A 104 9.13 7.92 -24.67
N ASP A 105 7.92 7.45 -24.97
CA ASP A 105 7.51 7.10 -26.33
C ASP A 105 7.55 8.33 -27.25
N ASP A 106 7.01 9.47 -26.78
CA ASP A 106 7.07 10.74 -27.51
C ASP A 106 8.52 11.17 -27.80
N ALA A 107 9.41 11.03 -26.81
CA ALA A 107 10.84 11.34 -26.95
C ALA A 107 11.53 10.39 -27.94
N GLN A 108 11.19 9.10 -27.94
CA GLN A 108 11.71 8.12 -28.89
C GLN A 108 11.27 8.45 -30.32
N VAL A 109 9.99 8.77 -30.51
CA VAL A 109 9.45 9.19 -31.81
C VAL A 109 10.16 10.45 -32.31
N LEU A 110 10.38 11.43 -31.44
CA LEU A 110 11.10 12.66 -31.81
C LEU A 110 12.56 12.38 -32.18
N ASN A 111 13.24 11.51 -31.43
CA ASN A 111 14.61 11.10 -31.74
C ASN A 111 14.70 10.37 -33.08
N ASP A 112 13.74 9.50 -33.39
CA ASP A 112 13.65 8.83 -34.69
C ASP A 112 13.44 9.82 -35.84
N GLN A 113 12.59 10.83 -35.65
CA GLN A 113 12.40 11.90 -36.63
C GLN A 113 13.69 12.70 -36.85
N HIS A 114 14.38 13.09 -35.78
CA HIS A 114 15.66 13.79 -35.88
C HIS A 114 16.74 12.93 -36.56
N ALA A 115 16.82 11.64 -36.24
CA ALA A 115 17.77 10.72 -36.87
C ALA A 115 17.51 10.60 -38.38
N ARG A 116 16.24 10.57 -38.81
CA ARG A 116 15.89 10.58 -40.24
C ARG A 116 16.33 11.88 -40.91
N LEU A 117 16.04 13.03 -40.33
CA LEU A 117 16.45 14.33 -40.88
C LEU A 117 17.97 14.44 -41.02
N LEU A 118 18.73 13.94 -40.04
CA LEU A 118 20.19 13.91 -40.12
C LEU A 118 20.71 12.99 -41.22
N CYS A 119 20.08 11.82 -41.42
CA CYS A 119 20.38 10.93 -42.54
C CYS A 119 20.07 11.57 -43.90
N ASP A 120 18.90 12.22 -44.03
CA ASP A 120 18.51 12.92 -45.26
C ASP A 120 19.50 14.07 -45.58
N ALA A 121 19.89 14.85 -44.56
CA ALA A 121 20.90 15.89 -44.68
C ALA A 121 22.28 15.31 -45.08
N ALA A 122 22.68 14.17 -44.52
CA ALA A 122 23.91 13.50 -44.92
C ALA A 122 23.87 13.04 -46.38
N ASP A 123 22.74 12.50 -46.84
CA ASP A 123 22.58 12.01 -48.20
C ASP A 123 22.61 13.16 -49.21
N THR A 124 21.96 14.29 -48.91
CA THR A 124 22.06 15.51 -49.73
C THR A 124 23.49 16.05 -49.81
N LEU A 125 24.24 16.05 -48.71
CA LEU A 125 25.66 16.45 -48.72
C LEU A 125 26.53 15.49 -49.55
N ARG A 126 26.25 14.18 -49.53
CA ARG A 126 26.94 13.20 -50.39
C ARG A 126 26.60 13.42 -51.87
N LEU A 127 25.36 13.72 -52.19
CA LEU A 127 24.95 14.08 -53.56
C LEU A 127 25.68 15.36 -54.01
N ALA A 128 25.73 16.40 -53.19
CA ALA A 128 26.47 17.63 -53.47
C ALA A 128 27.96 17.36 -53.70
N ALA A 129 28.59 16.53 -52.86
CA ALA A 129 29.99 16.13 -53.03
C ALA A 129 30.23 15.42 -54.37
N ASN A 130 29.32 14.53 -54.77
CA ASN A 130 29.39 13.82 -56.06
C ASN A 130 29.25 14.76 -57.27
N VAL A 131 28.50 15.86 -57.14
CA VAL A 131 28.39 16.89 -58.19
C VAL A 131 29.62 17.80 -58.22
N TRP A 132 30.22 18.09 -57.06
CA TRP A 132 31.38 19.00 -56.96
C TRP A 132 32.71 18.36 -57.33
N ARG A 133 32.86 17.05 -57.13
CA ARG A 133 34.10 16.33 -57.42
C ARG A 133 34.49 16.37 -58.92
N PRO A 134 33.57 16.20 -59.89
CA PRO A 134 33.87 16.34 -61.33
C PRO A 134 34.20 17.76 -61.79
N ILE A 135 33.73 18.80 -61.09
CA ILE A 135 33.97 20.21 -61.47
C ILE A 135 35.21 20.81 -60.76
N ASN A 136 36.13 19.97 -60.29
CA ASN A 136 37.36 20.35 -59.57
C ASN A 136 37.16 21.14 -58.26
N ALA A 137 35.97 21.13 -57.67
CA ALA A 137 35.71 21.71 -56.35
C ALA A 137 36.00 20.68 -55.22
N THR A 138 37.19 20.08 -55.24
CA THR A 138 37.57 18.93 -54.40
C THR A 138 37.51 19.22 -52.90
N LEU A 139 38.00 20.38 -52.46
CA LEU A 139 37.93 20.81 -51.06
C LEU A 139 36.49 20.89 -50.53
N LYS A 140 35.54 21.35 -51.35
CA LYS A 140 34.12 21.41 -50.98
C LYS A 140 33.50 20.00 -50.94
N ALA A 141 33.88 19.14 -51.88
CA ALA A 141 33.42 17.76 -51.93
C ALA A 141 33.90 16.94 -50.70
N ASP A 142 35.16 17.11 -50.30
CA ASP A 142 35.72 16.40 -49.15
C ASP A 142 35.15 16.93 -47.82
N ALA A 143 34.95 18.24 -47.70
CA ALA A 143 34.24 18.84 -46.56
C ALA A 143 32.80 18.33 -46.43
N ALA A 144 32.04 18.30 -47.53
CA ALA A 144 30.68 17.77 -47.54
C ALA A 144 30.62 16.27 -47.20
N THR A 145 31.59 15.48 -47.67
CA THR A 145 31.69 14.06 -47.33
C THR A 145 31.99 13.86 -45.84
N SER A 146 32.88 14.67 -45.27
CA SER A 146 33.20 14.64 -43.84
C SER A 146 31.99 15.02 -42.98
N GLN A 147 31.29 16.10 -43.33
CA GLN A 147 30.06 16.52 -42.63
C GLN A 147 28.95 15.48 -42.74
N ALA A 148 28.76 14.87 -43.92
CA ALA A 148 27.80 13.78 -44.09
C ALA A 148 28.09 12.58 -43.17
N LYS A 149 29.38 12.25 -42.98
CA LYS A 149 29.78 11.20 -42.04
C LYS A 149 29.42 11.58 -40.59
N GLN A 150 29.76 12.80 -40.17
CA GLN A 150 29.43 13.29 -38.83
C GLN A 150 27.92 13.26 -38.54
N LEU A 151 27.09 13.67 -39.51
CA LEU A 151 25.63 13.64 -39.36
C LEU A 151 25.09 12.21 -39.24
N ARG A 152 25.66 11.24 -39.97
CA ARG A 152 25.28 9.82 -39.82
C ARG A 152 25.71 9.23 -38.49
N ASP A 153 26.89 9.60 -38.01
CA ASP A 153 27.36 9.16 -36.70
C ASP A 153 26.43 9.71 -35.60
N LEU A 154 26.04 10.98 -35.66
CA LEU A 154 25.06 11.60 -34.77
C LEU A 154 23.68 10.95 -34.84
N ALA A 155 23.19 10.63 -36.05
CA ALA A 155 21.94 9.89 -36.23
C ALA A 155 22.00 8.49 -35.60
N GLY A 156 23.17 7.85 -35.62
CA GLY A 156 23.42 6.57 -34.95
C GLY A 156 23.31 6.65 -33.43
N TRP A 157 23.75 7.76 -32.82
CA TRP A 157 23.64 8.01 -31.38
C TRP A 157 22.21 8.26 -30.90
N LEU A 158 21.33 8.80 -31.76
CA LEU A 158 19.94 9.12 -31.41
C LEU A 158 19.02 7.90 -31.42
N LYS A 159 19.44 6.79 -32.05
CA LYS A 159 18.63 5.56 -32.02
C LYS A 159 18.60 4.99 -30.60
N PRO A 160 17.43 4.58 -30.08
CA PRO A 160 17.34 4.05 -28.74
C PRO A 160 18.24 2.81 -28.57
N GLN A 161 19.10 2.80 -27.55
CA GLN A 161 19.78 1.60 -27.08
C GLN A 161 18.74 0.69 -26.41
N THR A 162 18.02 -0.08 -27.23
CA THR A 162 17.00 -1.05 -26.79
C THR A 162 17.53 -2.15 -25.86
N GLN A 163 18.84 -2.23 -25.64
CA GLN A 163 19.48 -3.34 -24.91
C GLN A 163 19.34 -3.29 -23.37
N HIS A 164 18.91 -2.18 -22.77
CA HIS A 164 18.83 -2.07 -21.30
C HIS A 164 17.42 -2.29 -20.72
N MET A 165 16.36 -2.31 -21.54
CA MET A 165 14.99 -2.53 -21.07
C MET A 165 14.57 -4.01 -21.06
N GLU A 166 15.14 -4.85 -21.94
CA GLU A 166 14.83 -6.30 -21.99
C GLU A 166 15.45 -7.13 -20.85
N ARG A 167 16.38 -6.57 -20.06
CA ARG A 167 17.00 -7.30 -18.93
C ARG A 167 16.27 -7.14 -17.59
N ALA A 168 15.16 -6.39 -17.56
CA ALA A 168 14.40 -6.11 -16.35
C ALA A 168 12.95 -6.64 -16.37
N ALA A 169 12.58 -7.40 -17.39
CA ALA A 169 11.32 -8.16 -17.47
C ALA A 169 11.58 -9.66 -17.25
#